data_AF-A0A8B6DJ16-F1
#
_entry.id   AF-A0A8B6DJ16-F1
#
_cell.length_a   1.000
_cell.length_b   1.000
_cell.length_c   1.000
_cell.angle_alpha   90.00
_cell.angle_beta   90.00
_cell.angle_gamma   90.00
#
_symmetry.space_group_name_H-M   'P 1'
#
loop_
_entity.id
_entity.type
_entity.pdbx_description
1 polymer ?
#
loop_
_entity_poly.entity_id
_entity_poly.type
_entity_poly.pdbx_seq_one_letter_code
_entity_poly.pdbx_strand_id
1 'polypeptide(L)'
;MDIQYILDAFSCVVYIISYISKSERELGLLLQQTKNEAEEGNLNAQQTMKKIGTSYLHHREVSAQEAVFRVTGLRLRECSRKVEFIPVGENPCRMSIPLKDLEKQQSYKSSNRKRSNSDSEDENDDENKIWMNNIVDRYKGRPHIAMFIKMCLASFGSEYSVLLESQLPQKINEETTFKLDGNLGHIRKRTRTSPAVIKYPRFSQETSPEKYFQSILQLFLPYRHDEQLKPPLF
;
A
#
# COMPACT_ATOMS: atom_id res chain seq x y z
N MET A 1 31.03 33.20 -14.10
CA MET A 1 29.85 33.20 -14.98
C MET A 1 30.08 32.10 -16.00
N ASP A 2 29.33 30.99 -15.91
CA ASP A 2 29.29 29.98 -16.98
C ASP A 2 28.35 30.50 -18.06
N ILE A 3 28.88 30.76 -19.26
CA ILE A 3 28.11 31.25 -20.40
C ILE A 3 28.19 30.17 -21.48
N GLN A 4 27.06 29.54 -21.77
CA GLN A 4 26.96 28.43 -22.73
C GLN A 4 26.01 28.84 -23.87
N TYR A 5 26.43 28.58 -25.11
CA TYR A 5 25.59 28.88 -26.28
C TYR A 5 24.41 27.92 -26.34
N ILE A 6 23.21 28.49 -26.43
CA ILE A 6 21.97 27.74 -26.59
C ILE A 6 21.73 27.54 -28.08
N LEU A 7 21.77 26.28 -28.53
CA LEU A 7 21.47 25.90 -29.93
C LEU A 7 20.01 25.47 -30.12
N ASP A 8 19.33 25.05 -29.04
CA ASP A 8 17.98 24.52 -29.07
C ASP A 8 17.24 24.76 -27.73
N ALA A 9 15.92 24.88 -27.76
CA ALA A 9 15.08 25.10 -26.59
C ALA A 9 15.18 23.95 -25.58
N PHE A 10 15.36 22.71 -26.02
CA PHE A 10 15.58 21.59 -25.10
C PHE A 10 16.93 21.70 -24.38
N SER A 11 17.96 22.26 -25.03
CA SER A 11 19.28 22.47 -24.39
C SER A 11 19.19 23.49 -23.25
N CYS A 12 18.37 24.53 -23.38
CA CYS A 12 18.04 25.44 -22.27
C CYS A 12 17.42 24.69 -21.08
N VAL A 13 16.39 23.89 -21.36
CA VAL A 13 15.63 23.18 -20.32
C VAL A 13 16.54 22.20 -19.59
N VAL A 14 17.35 21.43 -20.32
CA VAL A 14 18.32 20.49 -19.74
C VAL A 14 19.35 21.22 -18.88
N TYR A 15 19.85 22.37 -19.33
CA TYR A 15 20.79 23.18 -18.55
C TYR A 15 20.17 23.66 -17.23
N ILE A 16 18.96 24.24 -17.27
CA ILE A 16 18.24 24.71 -16.08
C ILE A 16 17.99 23.55 -15.11
N ILE A 17 17.49 22.41 -15.60
CA ILE A 17 17.25 21.22 -14.76
C ILE A 17 18.56 20.73 -14.15
N SER A 18 19.62 20.60 -14.94
CA SER A 18 20.93 20.13 -14.47
C SER A 18 21.51 21.02 -13.37
N TYR A 19 21.26 22.32 -13.45
CA TYR A 19 21.69 23.28 -12.45
C TYR A 19 20.87 23.15 -11.16
N ILE A 20 19.54 23.07 -11.27
CA ILE A 20 18.64 22.90 -10.11
C ILE A 20 18.90 21.57 -9.39
N SER A 21 19.16 20.49 -10.14
CA SER A 21 19.39 19.14 -9.60
C SER A 21 20.87 18.84 -9.28
N LYS A 22 21.76 19.85 -9.26
CA LYS A 22 23.19 19.63 -9.07
C LYS A 22 23.51 18.97 -7.72
N SER A 23 22.91 19.48 -6.64
CA SER A 23 23.06 18.92 -5.29
C SER A 23 22.51 17.49 -5.20
N GLU A 24 21.39 17.21 -5.86
CA GLU A 24 20.80 15.86 -5.93
C GLU A 24 21.71 14.87 -6.66
N ARG A 25 22.37 15.32 -7.73
CA ARG A 25 23.34 14.50 -8.48
C ARG A 25 24.56 14.15 -7.63
N GLU A 26 25.13 15.13 -6.92
CA GLU A 26 26.27 14.91 -6.02
C GLU A 26 25.91 13.93 -4.90
N LEU A 27 24.73 14.07 -4.32
CA LEU A 27 24.20 13.13 -3.34
C LEU A 27 23.99 11.73 -3.94
N GLY A 28 23.46 11.65 -5.16
CA GLY A 28 23.27 10.37 -5.87
C GLY A 28 24.58 9.60 -6.07
N LEU A 29 25.66 10.30 -6.45
CA LEU A 29 26.99 9.72 -6.60
C LEU A 29 27.53 9.20 -5.26
N LEU A 30 27.39 9.98 -4.20
CA LEU A 30 27.80 9.58 -2.85
C LEU A 30 27.06 8.33 -2.37
N LEU A 31 25.74 8.24 -2.60
CA LEU A 31 24.96 7.07 -2.22
C LEU A 31 25.37 5.84 -3.04
N GLN A 32 25.68 6.01 -4.32
CA GLN A 32 26.17 4.92 -5.16
C GLN A 32 27.53 4.40 -4.70
N GLN A 33 28.45 5.29 -4.31
CA GLN A 33 29.73 4.91 -3.69
C GLN A 33 29.51 4.18 -2.36
N THR A 34 28.65 4.72 -1.48
CA THR A 34 28.32 4.10 -0.19
C THR A 34 27.75 2.69 -0.37
N LYS A 35 26.94 2.49 -1.43
CA LYS A 35 26.40 1.19 -1.80
C LYS A 35 27.50 0.23 -2.25
N ASN A 36 28.37 0.65 -3.18
CA ASN A 36 29.46 -0.19 -3.69
C ASN A 36 30.40 -0.63 -2.55
N GLU A 37 30.78 0.28 -1.65
CA GLU A 37 31.60 -0.05 -0.47
C GLU A 37 30.91 -1.06 0.47
N ALA A 38 29.58 -0.98 0.59
CA ALA A 38 28.82 -1.91 1.43
C ALA A 38 28.72 -3.30 0.79
N GLU A 39 28.66 -3.37 -0.53
CA GLU A 39 28.72 -4.62 -1.30
C GLU A 39 30.12 -5.26 -1.22
N GLU A 40 31.18 -4.47 -1.37
CA GLU A 40 32.57 -4.92 -1.20
C GLU A 40 32.86 -5.43 0.22
N GLY A 41 32.26 -4.78 1.23
CA GLY A 41 32.34 -5.20 2.63
C GLY A 41 31.49 -6.41 2.99
N ASN A 42 30.77 -7.02 2.03
CA ASN A 42 29.82 -8.12 2.26
C ASN A 42 28.85 -7.86 3.43
N LEU A 43 28.37 -6.62 3.55
CA LEU A 43 27.44 -6.25 4.62
C LEU A 43 26.05 -6.87 4.37
N ASN A 44 25.38 -7.24 5.47
CA ASN A 44 23.99 -7.68 5.40
C ASN A 44 23.11 -6.54 4.86
N ALA A 45 22.08 -6.85 4.07
CA ALA A 45 21.15 -5.89 3.48
C ALA A 45 20.61 -4.84 4.49
N GLN A 46 20.33 -5.26 5.74
CA GLN A 46 19.90 -4.33 6.79
C GLN A 46 20.98 -3.31 7.17
N GLN A 47 22.23 -3.75 7.27
CA GLN A 47 23.37 -2.90 7.61
C GLN A 47 23.73 -1.99 6.44
N THR A 48 23.67 -2.50 5.21
CA THR A 48 23.81 -1.71 3.97
C THR A 48 22.78 -0.58 3.92
N MET A 49 21.50 -0.90 4.17
CA MET A 49 20.43 0.11 4.22
C MET A 49 20.69 1.15 5.31
N LYS A 50 21.16 0.73 6.48
CA LYS A 50 21.50 1.64 7.59
C LYS A 50 22.66 2.57 7.22
N LYS A 51 23.71 2.05 6.57
CA LYS A 51 24.88 2.84 6.14
C LYS A 51 24.47 3.88 5.08
N ILE A 52 23.71 3.45 4.07
CA ILE A 52 23.17 4.33 3.02
C ILE A 52 22.26 5.41 3.62
N GLY A 53 21.32 5.03 4.48
CA GLY A 53 20.41 5.97 5.13
C GLY A 53 21.14 6.97 6.03
N THR A 54 22.20 6.54 6.72
CA THR A 54 23.04 7.43 7.53
C THR A 54 23.78 8.43 6.65
N SER A 55 24.43 7.96 5.58
CA SER A 55 25.11 8.82 4.60
C SER A 55 24.15 9.86 4.00
N TYR A 56 22.96 9.43 3.59
CA TYR A 56 21.91 10.32 3.09
C TYR A 56 21.51 11.40 4.10
N LEU A 57 21.28 11.04 5.37
CA LEU A 57 20.86 12.00 6.39
C LEU A 57 21.94 13.03 6.76
N HIS A 58 23.22 12.67 6.64
CA HIS A 58 24.33 13.59 6.94
C HIS A 58 24.61 14.57 5.80
N HIS A 59 24.52 14.10 4.56
CA HIS A 59 24.90 14.90 3.39
C HIS A 59 23.72 15.59 2.70
N ARG A 60 22.48 15.21 3.03
CA ARG A 60 21.32 15.91 2.50
C ARG A 60 21.14 17.25 3.16
N GLU A 61 21.19 18.29 2.35
CA GLU A 61 20.79 19.64 2.75
C GLU A 61 19.26 19.74 2.81
N VAL A 62 18.76 20.28 3.93
CA VAL A 62 17.34 20.55 4.16
C VAL A 62 17.18 21.96 4.70
N SER A 63 16.02 22.58 4.46
CA SER A 63 15.75 23.91 5.02
C SER A 63 15.69 23.87 6.55
N ALA A 64 15.96 25.00 7.19
CA ALA A 64 15.87 25.12 8.65
C ALA A 64 14.48 24.70 9.17
N GLN A 65 13.42 25.04 8.44
CA GLN A 65 12.05 24.64 8.77
C GLN A 65 11.87 23.12 8.72
N GLU A 66 12.36 22.46 7.65
CA GLU A 66 12.30 21.00 7.54
C GLU A 66 13.12 20.31 8.65
N ALA A 67 14.30 20.85 8.99
CA ALA A 67 15.14 20.33 10.06
C ALA A 67 14.43 20.37 11.42
N VAL A 68 13.79 21.50 11.76
CA VAL A 68 13.02 21.62 13.02
C VAL A 68 11.90 20.60 13.07
N PHE A 69 11.13 20.42 11.99
CA PHE A 69 10.07 19.41 11.93
C PHE A 69 10.62 17.98 12.15
N ARG A 70 11.76 17.66 11.54
CA ARG A 70 12.41 16.34 11.70
C ARG A 70 12.91 16.11 13.12
N VAL A 71 13.58 17.09 13.73
CA VAL A 71 14.15 16.99 15.09
C VAL A 71 13.05 16.90 16.15
N THR A 72 11.94 17.61 15.96
CA THR A 72 10.81 17.63 16.90
C THR A 72 9.82 16.47 16.69
N GLY A 73 10.02 15.63 15.66
CA GLY A 73 9.10 14.55 15.32
C GLY A 73 7.74 15.03 14.81
N LEU A 74 7.65 16.28 14.34
CA LEU A 74 6.44 16.83 13.74
C LEU A 74 6.20 16.24 12.34
N ARG A 75 4.93 16.22 11.93
CA ARG A 75 4.54 15.71 10.62
C ARG A 75 4.93 16.68 9.52
N LEU A 76 5.80 16.25 8.61
CA LEU A 76 6.23 17.04 7.45
C LEU A 76 5.11 17.33 6.45
N ARG A 77 4.01 16.58 6.50
CA ARG A 77 2.84 16.77 5.65
C ARG A 77 1.59 16.40 6.42
N GLU A 78 0.63 17.31 6.41
CA GLU A 78 -0.75 17.03 6.79
C GLU A 78 -1.68 17.34 5.62
N CYS A 79 -2.77 16.59 5.53
CA CYS A 79 -3.79 16.78 4.51
C CYS A 79 -5.16 16.76 5.17
N SER A 80 -6.05 17.65 4.75
CA SER A 80 -7.43 17.70 5.24
C SER A 80 -8.23 16.44 4.91
N ARG A 81 -7.81 15.71 3.86
CA ARG A 81 -8.45 14.48 3.39
C ARG A 81 -7.44 13.33 3.39
N LYS A 82 -7.84 12.18 3.92
CA LYS A 82 -7.07 10.94 3.81
C LYS A 82 -7.09 10.48 2.35
N VAL A 83 -5.96 9.96 1.88
CA VAL A 83 -5.85 9.31 0.57
C VAL A 83 -5.73 7.81 0.81
N GLU A 84 -6.56 7.02 0.13
CA GLU A 84 -6.59 5.55 0.27
C GLU A 84 -6.38 4.92 -1.10
N PHE A 85 -5.39 4.03 -1.20
CA PHE A 85 -5.10 3.34 -2.46
C PHE A 85 -5.85 2.01 -2.49
N ILE A 86 -6.63 1.77 -3.53
CA ILE A 86 -7.36 0.53 -3.76
C ILE A 86 -6.62 -0.26 -4.84
N PRO A 87 -6.10 -1.45 -4.50
CA PRO A 87 -5.40 -2.29 -5.45
C PRO A 87 -6.43 -3.06 -6.29
N VAL A 88 -6.64 -2.62 -7.53
CA VAL A 88 -7.52 -3.27 -8.53
C VAL A 88 -6.72 -3.81 -9.71
N GLY A 89 -7.29 -4.80 -10.40
CA GLY A 89 -6.68 -5.58 -11.48
C GLY A 89 -6.69 -7.07 -11.18
N GLU A 90 -6.11 -7.87 -12.08
CA GLU A 90 -6.01 -9.34 -11.94
C GLU A 90 -5.05 -9.73 -10.81
N ASN A 91 -3.84 -9.14 -10.83
CA ASN A 91 -2.78 -9.46 -9.89
C ASN A 91 -2.32 -8.21 -9.14
N PRO A 92 -3.14 -7.70 -8.19
CA PRO A 92 -2.73 -6.59 -7.36
C PRO A 92 -1.50 -6.95 -6.53
N CYS A 93 -0.59 -5.99 -6.35
CA CYS A 93 0.51 -6.16 -5.40
C CYS A 93 -0.05 -6.33 -3.98
N ARG A 94 0.20 -7.49 -3.36
CA ARG A 94 -0.21 -7.81 -1.99
C ARG A 94 1.04 -7.91 -1.11
N MET A 95 0.91 -7.48 0.13
CA MET A 95 1.97 -7.71 1.13
C MET A 95 1.74 -9.05 1.79
N SER A 96 2.80 -9.82 2.01
CA SER A 96 2.74 -11.00 2.86
C SER A 96 2.63 -10.60 4.32
N ILE A 97 2.11 -11.51 5.15
CA ILE A 97 2.22 -11.42 6.60
C ILE A 97 3.71 -11.46 7.00
N PRO A 98 4.14 -10.81 8.11
CA PRO A 98 5.52 -10.86 8.56
C PRO A 98 6.05 -12.29 8.69
N LEU A 99 7.32 -12.51 8.30
CA LEU A 99 7.94 -13.84 8.28
C LEU A 99 7.84 -14.57 9.62
N LYS A 100 8.04 -13.85 10.73
CA LYS A 100 7.89 -14.41 12.09
C LYS A 100 6.51 -15.00 12.36
N ASP A 101 5.47 -14.40 11.78
CA ASP A 101 4.09 -14.88 11.97
C ASP A 101 3.79 -16.04 11.02
N LEU A 102 4.40 -16.07 9.82
CA LEU A 102 4.38 -17.24 8.93
C LEU A 102 5.06 -18.46 9.57
N GLU A 103 6.23 -18.29 10.19
CA GLU A 103 6.95 -19.34 10.91
C GLU A 103 6.13 -19.89 12.10
N LYS A 104 5.49 -19.00 12.86
CA LYS A 104 4.54 -19.40 13.90
C LYS A 104 3.41 -20.24 13.30
N GLN A 105 2.77 -19.79 12.23
CA GLN A 105 1.70 -20.57 11.59
C GLN A 105 2.18 -21.94 11.12
N GLN A 106 3.39 -22.04 10.57
CA GLN A 106 3.96 -23.30 10.13
C GLN A 106 4.27 -24.26 11.30
N SER A 107 4.79 -23.74 12.42
CA SER A 107 5.00 -24.52 13.64
C SER A 107 3.69 -24.98 14.29
N TYR A 108 2.64 -24.14 14.31
CA TYR A 108 1.30 -24.54 14.74
C TYR A 108 0.71 -25.64 13.83
N LYS A 109 0.85 -25.53 12.51
CA LYS A 109 0.41 -26.58 11.57
C LYS A 109 1.16 -27.89 11.78
N SER A 110 2.48 -27.85 11.97
CA SER A 110 3.31 -29.05 12.15
C SER A 110 3.03 -29.80 13.45
N SER A 111 2.61 -29.08 14.51
CA SER A 111 2.21 -29.69 15.78
C SER A 111 0.80 -30.28 15.75
N ASN A 112 -0.14 -29.67 15.02
CA ASN A 112 -1.50 -30.20 14.85
C ASN A 112 -1.61 -31.30 13.79
N ARG A 113 -0.76 -31.33 12.75
CA ARG A 113 -0.71 -32.43 11.77
C ARG A 113 -0.40 -33.79 12.40
N LYS A 114 0.29 -33.82 13.55
CA LYS A 114 0.54 -35.04 14.32
C LYS A 114 -0.67 -35.54 15.13
N ARG A 115 -1.76 -34.77 15.20
CA ARG A 115 -2.94 -35.06 16.04
C ARG A 115 -4.22 -35.33 15.26
N SER A 116 -4.30 -34.97 13.98
CA SER A 116 -5.48 -35.19 13.15
C SER A 116 -5.10 -35.93 11.86
N ASN A 117 -5.43 -37.21 11.82
CA ASN A 117 -5.31 -38.10 10.67
C ASN A 117 -6.56 -37.95 9.77
N SER A 118 -6.87 -36.73 9.32
CA SER A 118 -7.98 -36.47 8.39
C SER A 118 -7.50 -35.65 7.21
N ASP A 119 -7.29 -36.34 6.11
CA ASP A 119 -7.01 -35.82 4.78
C ASP A 119 -8.30 -35.20 4.19
N SER A 120 -8.62 -33.97 4.56
CA SER A 120 -9.57 -33.16 3.80
C SER A 120 -8.84 -31.92 3.30
N GLU A 121 -8.52 -31.99 2.01
CA GLU A 121 -7.84 -31.03 1.16
C GLU A 121 -8.72 -29.78 0.96
N ASP A 122 -8.27 -28.63 1.46
CA ASP A 122 -8.66 -27.30 0.97
C ASP A 122 -7.37 -26.53 0.67
N GLU A 123 -6.67 -26.94 -0.40
CA GLU A 123 -5.39 -26.35 -0.81
C GLU A 123 -5.51 -24.85 -1.17
N ASN A 124 -6.71 -24.40 -1.54
CA ASN A 124 -7.01 -23.00 -1.88
C ASN A 124 -7.00 -22.05 -0.66
N ASP A 125 -7.18 -22.58 0.55
CA ASP A 125 -7.23 -21.78 1.78
C ASP A 125 -5.82 -21.49 2.34
N ASP A 126 -4.81 -22.22 1.87
CA ASP A 126 -3.43 -22.10 2.33
C ASP A 126 -2.63 -21.01 1.60
N GLU A 127 -2.93 -20.74 0.33
CA GLU A 127 -2.29 -19.66 -0.43
C GLU A 127 -2.74 -18.27 0.04
N ASN A 128 -4.01 -18.12 0.42
CA ASN A 128 -4.54 -16.86 0.97
C ASN A 128 -4.02 -16.53 2.38
N LYS A 129 -3.53 -17.52 3.14
CA LYS A 129 -2.97 -17.30 4.49
C LYS A 129 -1.62 -16.60 4.49
N ILE A 130 -0.91 -16.58 3.37
CA ILE A 130 0.38 -15.88 3.26
C ILE A 130 0.18 -14.37 3.17
N TRP A 131 -0.95 -13.93 2.63
CA TRP A 131 -1.20 -12.53 2.29
C TRP A 131 -1.89 -11.76 3.42
N MET A 132 -1.55 -10.48 3.56
CA MET A 132 -2.28 -9.57 4.43
C MET A 132 -3.61 -9.17 3.82
N ASN A 133 -4.64 -9.10 4.67
CA ASN A 133 -5.97 -8.64 4.28
C ASN A 133 -5.95 -7.19 3.81
N ASN A 134 -6.24 -6.98 2.53
CA ASN A 134 -6.34 -5.68 1.90
C ASN A 134 -7.77 -5.10 2.03
N ILE A 135 -8.00 -3.94 1.41
CA ILE A 135 -9.32 -3.29 1.42
C ILE A 135 -10.38 -4.07 0.62
N VAL A 136 -9.96 -4.78 -0.43
CA VAL A 136 -10.83 -5.61 -1.28
C VAL A 136 -11.35 -6.83 -0.50
N ASP A 137 -10.47 -7.50 0.24
CA ASP A 137 -10.82 -8.64 1.10
C ASP A 137 -11.87 -8.22 2.13
N ARG A 138 -11.61 -7.08 2.80
CA ARG A 138 -12.52 -6.47 3.78
C ARG A 138 -13.84 -6.04 3.16
N TYR A 139 -13.82 -5.56 1.93
CA TYR A 139 -15.03 -5.23 1.18
C TYR A 139 -15.86 -6.48 0.88
N LYS A 140 -15.23 -7.60 0.46
CA LYS A 140 -15.92 -8.88 0.21
C LYS A 140 -16.57 -9.43 1.48
N GLY A 141 -15.91 -9.30 2.64
CA GLY A 141 -16.43 -9.68 3.96
C GLY A 141 -17.28 -8.62 4.67
N ARG A 142 -17.94 -7.71 3.94
CA ARG A 142 -18.86 -6.73 4.54
C ARG A 142 -20.15 -7.39 5.06
N PRO A 143 -20.80 -6.85 6.11
CA PRO A 143 -22.05 -7.41 6.64
C PRO A 143 -23.17 -7.51 5.61
N HIS A 144 -24.08 -8.45 5.80
CA HIS A 144 -25.30 -8.63 5.00
C HIS A 144 -26.42 -7.65 5.37
N ILE A 145 -26.09 -6.35 5.42
CA ILE A 145 -27.04 -5.26 5.70
C ILE A 145 -27.41 -4.56 4.37
N ALA A 146 -28.66 -4.11 4.24
CA ALA A 146 -29.20 -3.46 3.03
C ALA A 146 -28.29 -2.37 2.45
N MET A 147 -27.65 -1.56 3.31
CA MET A 147 -26.73 -0.51 2.85
C MET A 147 -25.47 -1.05 2.16
N PHE A 148 -24.94 -2.19 2.62
CA PHE A 148 -23.71 -2.79 2.08
C PHE A 148 -23.96 -3.62 0.82
N ILE A 149 -25.19 -4.10 0.61
CA ILE A 149 -25.54 -4.88 -0.59
C ILE A 149 -25.35 -4.03 -1.85
N LYS A 150 -25.79 -2.77 -1.81
CA LYS A 150 -25.70 -1.84 -2.96
C LYS A 150 -24.39 -1.04 -3.01
N MET A 151 -23.51 -1.22 -2.03
CA MET A 151 -22.28 -0.44 -1.92
C MET A 151 -21.20 -1.00 -2.83
N CYS A 152 -20.60 -0.15 -3.66
CA CYS A 152 -19.43 -0.50 -4.45
C CYS A 152 -18.13 -0.34 -3.64
N LEU A 153 -17.05 -0.94 -4.12
CA LEU A 153 -15.74 -0.91 -3.47
C LEU A 153 -15.21 0.52 -3.30
N ALA A 154 -15.47 1.41 -4.28
CA ALA A 154 -15.09 2.80 -4.18
C ALA A 154 -15.80 3.52 -3.02
N SER A 155 -17.13 3.46 -2.92
CA SER A 155 -17.85 4.06 -1.80
C SER A 155 -17.39 3.50 -0.45
N PHE A 156 -17.17 2.19 -0.38
CA PHE A 156 -16.65 1.54 0.81
C PHE A 156 -15.29 2.13 1.24
N GLY A 157 -14.32 2.20 0.32
CA GLY A 157 -12.99 2.72 0.62
C GLY A 157 -12.93 4.24 0.88
N SER A 158 -13.90 4.99 0.34
CA SER A 158 -14.00 6.42 0.61
C SER A 158 -14.64 6.70 1.97
N GLU A 159 -15.77 6.06 2.28
CA GLU A 159 -16.60 6.40 3.44
C GLU A 159 -16.21 5.65 4.71
N TYR A 160 -15.56 4.50 4.60
CA TYR A 160 -15.20 3.68 5.75
C TYR A 160 -13.69 3.71 6.01
N SER A 161 -13.33 3.45 7.26
CA SER A 161 -11.95 3.25 7.69
C SER A 161 -11.85 1.95 8.46
N VAL A 162 -10.82 1.17 8.16
CA VAL A 162 -10.47 -0.03 8.92
C VAL A 162 -10.00 0.37 10.32
N LEU A 163 -10.53 -0.30 11.33
CA LEU A 163 -10.09 -0.17 12.72
C LEU A 163 -9.28 -1.40 13.11
N LEU A 164 -8.12 -1.15 13.73
CA LEU A 164 -7.41 -2.20 14.46
C LEU A 164 -8.16 -2.49 15.76
N GLU A 165 -7.97 -3.69 16.29
CA GLU A 165 -8.54 -4.11 17.56
C GLU A 165 -8.11 -3.19 18.72
N SER A 166 -6.86 -2.71 18.69
CA SER A 166 -6.34 -1.72 19.64
C SER A 166 -6.98 -0.33 19.54
N GLN A 167 -7.67 -0.03 18.44
CA GLN A 167 -8.33 1.24 18.18
C GLN A 167 -9.85 1.16 18.42
N LEU A 168 -10.34 0.03 18.92
CA LEU A 168 -11.73 -0.12 19.27
C LEU A 168 -12.04 0.76 20.51
N PRO A 169 -13.13 1.54 20.45
CA PRO A 169 -13.56 2.33 21.58
C PRO A 169 -14.10 1.39 22.67
N GLN A 170 -13.95 1.76 23.93
CA GLN A 170 -14.50 0.99 25.06
C GLN A 170 -16.02 0.79 24.96
N LYS A 171 -16.74 1.69 24.26
CA LYS A 171 -18.14 1.54 23.87
C LYS A 171 -18.25 1.58 22.35
N ILE A 172 -18.66 0.47 21.75
CA ILE A 172 -18.87 0.35 20.31
C ILE A 172 -20.20 1.02 19.96
N ASN A 173 -20.17 1.99 19.06
CA ASN A 173 -21.39 2.54 18.47
C ASN A 173 -21.76 1.70 17.24
N GLU A 174 -22.79 0.88 17.39
CA GLU A 174 -23.31 -0.06 16.38
C GLU A 174 -23.83 0.63 15.11
N GLU A 175 -24.18 1.93 15.17
CA GLU A 175 -24.64 2.68 14.00
C GLU A 175 -23.50 3.10 13.07
N THR A 176 -22.27 3.18 13.60
CA THR A 176 -21.12 3.70 12.87
C THR A 176 -20.00 2.68 12.71
N THR A 177 -19.97 1.65 13.56
CA THR A 177 -18.93 0.63 13.59
C THR A 177 -19.55 -0.72 13.28
N PHE A 178 -19.02 -1.39 12.26
CA PHE A 178 -19.52 -2.67 11.78
C PHE A 178 -18.41 -3.72 11.85
N LYS A 179 -18.74 -4.91 12.33
CA LYS A 179 -17.84 -6.07 12.32
C LYS A 179 -17.84 -6.69 10.92
N LEU A 180 -16.67 -7.00 10.38
CA LEU A 180 -16.54 -7.71 9.11
C LEU A 180 -16.60 -9.22 9.35
N ASP A 181 -17.13 -9.93 8.35
CA ASP A 181 -17.16 -11.39 8.32
C ASP A 181 -15.75 -11.96 8.05
N GLY A 182 -15.53 -13.23 8.38
CA GLY A 182 -14.24 -13.90 8.10
C GLY A 182 -13.05 -13.41 8.95
N ASN A 183 -13.31 -12.88 10.15
CA ASN A 183 -12.27 -12.33 11.05
C ASN A 183 -11.43 -11.21 10.40
N LEU A 184 -12.05 -10.41 9.53
CA LEU A 184 -11.41 -9.31 8.82
C LEU A 184 -11.37 -7.99 9.62
N GLY A 185 -11.71 -8.04 10.90
CA GLY A 185 -11.70 -6.91 11.83
C GLY A 185 -12.98 -6.07 11.80
N HIS A 186 -12.84 -4.77 12.08
CA HIS A 186 -13.96 -3.83 12.14
C HIS A 186 -13.75 -2.67 11.18
N ILE A 187 -14.86 -2.11 10.70
CA ILE A 187 -14.88 -0.88 9.92
C ILE A 187 -15.69 0.18 10.64
N ARG A 188 -15.30 1.44 10.46
CA ARG A 188 -16.05 2.59 10.96
C ARG A 188 -16.35 3.57 9.84
N LYS A 189 -17.58 4.07 9.79
CA LYS A 189 -17.98 5.17 8.91
C LYS A 189 -17.28 6.46 9.32
N ARG A 190 -16.71 7.18 8.37
CA ARG A 190 -16.06 8.49 8.56
C ARG A 190 -17.13 9.54 8.80
N THR A 191 -17.46 9.77 10.07
CA THR A 191 -18.44 10.79 10.48
C THR A 191 -17.78 12.14 10.77
N ARG A 192 -16.59 12.13 11.38
CA ARG A 192 -15.88 13.35 11.81
C ARG A 192 -14.99 13.98 10.74
N THR A 193 -14.69 13.26 9.68
CA THR A 193 -13.75 13.66 8.62
C THR A 193 -14.40 13.49 7.27
N SER A 194 -13.98 14.28 6.28
CA SER A 194 -14.46 14.12 4.91
C SER A 194 -14.17 12.71 4.34
N PRO A 195 -14.96 12.23 3.36
CA PRO A 195 -14.69 10.99 2.68
C PRO A 195 -13.28 10.98 2.08
N ALA A 196 -12.60 9.83 2.18
CA ALA A 196 -11.24 9.66 1.70
C ALA A 196 -11.19 9.76 0.17
N VAL A 197 -10.11 10.36 -0.33
CA VAL A 197 -9.82 10.39 -1.76
C VAL A 197 -9.24 9.04 -2.14
N ILE A 198 -9.88 8.36 -3.08
CA ILE A 198 -9.43 7.06 -3.56
C ILE A 198 -8.41 7.25 -4.67
N LYS A 199 -7.32 6.49 -4.61
CA LYS A 199 -6.41 6.28 -5.74
C LYS A 199 -6.44 4.80 -6.14
N TYR A 200 -6.25 4.55 -7.42
CA TYR A 200 -6.22 3.21 -7.98
C TYR A 200 -5.30 3.19 -9.21
N PRO A 201 -4.80 2.02 -9.64
CA PRO A 201 -4.04 1.88 -10.88
C PRO A 201 -4.80 2.43 -12.08
N ARG A 202 -4.14 3.23 -12.92
CA ARG A 202 -4.74 3.74 -14.16
C ARG A 202 -4.25 2.88 -15.33
N PHE A 203 -5.16 2.15 -15.93
CA PHE A 203 -4.91 1.38 -17.15
C PHE A 203 -5.30 2.22 -18.39
N SER A 204 -4.60 2.03 -19.49
CA SER A 204 -4.97 2.65 -20.77
C SER A 204 -6.12 1.87 -21.37
N GLN A 205 -7.20 2.56 -21.77
CA GLN A 205 -8.31 1.95 -22.48
C GLN A 205 -7.88 1.44 -23.87
N GLU A 206 -6.95 2.14 -24.53
CA GLU A 206 -6.48 1.80 -25.87
C GLU A 206 -5.46 0.64 -25.84
N THR A 207 -4.50 0.71 -24.92
CA THR A 207 -3.39 -0.26 -24.86
C THR A 207 -3.76 -1.52 -24.07
N SER A 208 -4.66 -1.41 -23.10
CA SER A 208 -4.99 -2.49 -22.16
C SER A 208 -6.48 -2.45 -21.77
N PRO A 209 -7.40 -2.63 -22.73
CA PRO A 209 -8.84 -2.47 -22.50
C PRO A 209 -9.38 -3.41 -21.42
N GLU A 210 -8.94 -4.68 -21.39
CA GLU A 210 -9.41 -5.66 -20.40
C GLU A 210 -9.10 -5.20 -18.96
N LYS A 211 -7.86 -4.81 -18.69
CA LYS A 211 -7.43 -4.31 -17.37
C LYS A 211 -8.17 -3.04 -16.99
N TYR A 212 -8.42 -2.16 -17.97
CA TYR A 212 -9.20 -0.94 -17.77
C TYR A 212 -10.62 -1.28 -17.32
N PHE A 213 -11.39 -2.03 -18.12
CA PHE A 213 -12.79 -2.32 -17.81
C PHE A 213 -12.94 -3.17 -16.55
N GLN A 214 -12.05 -4.14 -16.34
CA GLN A 214 -12.01 -4.91 -15.10
C GLN A 214 -11.80 -4.02 -13.87
N SER A 215 -10.87 -3.06 -13.93
CA SER A 215 -10.65 -2.14 -12.80
C SER A 215 -11.88 -1.27 -12.50
N ILE A 216 -12.62 -0.85 -13.52
CA ILE A 216 -13.85 -0.07 -13.38
C ILE A 216 -14.97 -0.93 -12.78
N LEU A 217 -15.15 -2.16 -13.25
CA LEU A 217 -16.11 -3.11 -12.68
C LEU A 217 -15.79 -3.39 -11.21
N GLN A 218 -14.53 -3.69 -10.88
CA GLN A 218 -14.09 -3.89 -9.50
C GLN A 218 -14.34 -2.68 -8.60
N LEU A 219 -14.26 -1.44 -9.11
CA LEU A 219 -14.45 -0.25 -8.29
C LEU A 219 -15.93 0.10 -8.08
N PHE A 220 -16.72 0.00 -9.14
CA PHE A 220 -18.04 0.64 -9.19
C PHE A 220 -19.21 -0.34 -9.27
N LEU A 221 -18.99 -1.61 -9.61
CA LEU A 221 -20.01 -2.64 -9.49
C LEU A 221 -20.02 -3.20 -8.06
N PRO A 222 -21.19 -3.35 -7.41
CA PRO A 222 -21.26 -4.09 -6.16
C PRO A 222 -21.04 -5.60 -6.37
N TYR A 223 -20.03 -6.18 -5.72
CA TYR A 223 -19.70 -7.62 -5.82
C TYR A 223 -19.19 -8.18 -4.49
N ARG A 224 -19.24 -9.51 -4.34
CA ARG A 224 -18.64 -10.28 -3.22
C ARG A 224 -17.70 -11.36 -3.74
N HIS A 225 -18.00 -11.92 -4.92
CA HIS A 225 -17.21 -12.96 -5.57
C HIS A 225 -16.68 -12.47 -6.91
N ASP A 226 -15.49 -12.94 -7.30
CA ASP A 226 -14.85 -12.50 -8.54
C ASP A 226 -15.57 -13.00 -9.79
N GLU A 227 -16.31 -14.11 -9.67
CA GLU A 227 -17.21 -14.65 -10.71
C GLU A 227 -18.30 -13.66 -11.12
N GLN A 228 -18.72 -12.75 -10.21
CA GLN A 228 -19.70 -11.71 -10.53
C GLN A 228 -19.13 -10.63 -11.44
N LEU A 229 -17.80 -10.48 -11.48
CA LEU A 229 -17.10 -9.52 -12.33
C LEU A 229 -16.72 -10.15 -13.67
N LYS A 230 -16.39 -11.44 -13.68
CA LYS A 230 -16.02 -12.22 -14.86
C LYS A 230 -16.75 -13.57 -14.81
N PRO A 231 -18.03 -13.62 -15.23
CA PRO A 231 -18.80 -14.86 -15.22
C PRO A 231 -18.15 -15.89 -16.15
N PRO A 232 -18.23 -17.19 -15.81
CA PRO A 232 -17.73 -18.24 -16.68
C PRO A 232 -18.43 -18.18 -18.05
N LEU A 233 -17.65 -18.40 -19.11
CA LEU A 233 -18.21 -18.55 -20.46
C LEU A 233 -19.06 -19.83 -20.47
N PHE A 234 -20.30 -19.69 -20.95
CA PHE A 234 -21.24 -20.81 -21.14
C PHE A 234 -20.74 -21.81 -22.18
#